data_AF-A0A7I0EPJ9-F1
#
_entry.id   AF-A0A7I0EPJ9-F1
#
_cell.length_a   1.000
_cell.length_b   1.000
_cell.length_c   1.000
_cell.angle_alpha   90.00
_cell.angle_beta   90.00
_cell.angle_gamma   90.00
#
_symmetry.space_group_name_H-M   'P 1'
#
loop_
_entity.id
_entity.type
_entity.pdbx_description
1 polymer ?
#
loop_
_entity_poly.entity_id
_entity_poly.type
_entity_poly.pdbx_seq_one_letter_code
_entity_poly.pdbx_strand_id
1 'polypeptide(L)'
;MLDIYRSDERLTSRVLLPPTTMNQYQTNEADLPEGGSWQAWDRTRIDDWAARMGPSTVTVIGKIFEAASIEEAGYDPALAVLRLSRRFSPTRVEAACRLALRGPIRSPPLRAPANDPRHRPGQNRTRPR
;
A
#
# COMPACT_ATOMS: atom_id res chain seq x y z
N MET A 1 15.07 -2.91 -26.47
CA MET A 1 16.19 -2.34 -25.69
C MET A 1 16.02 -0.84 -25.70
N LEU A 2 16.20 -0.18 -24.56
CA LEU A 2 16.07 1.25 -24.37
C LEU A 2 17.41 1.80 -23.91
N ASP A 3 18.01 2.64 -24.73
CA ASP A 3 19.27 3.31 -24.40
C ASP A 3 18.99 4.78 -24.06
N ILE A 4 19.63 5.27 -23.00
CA ILE A 4 19.52 6.66 -22.55
C ILE A 4 20.88 7.32 -22.80
N TYR A 5 20.87 8.39 -23.60
CA TYR A 5 22.06 9.16 -23.97
C TYR A 5 21.98 10.58 -23.40
N ARG A 6 23.14 11.16 -23.10
CA ARG A 6 23.31 12.60 -22.89
C ARG A 6 24.38 13.07 -23.86
N SER A 7 23.99 13.95 -24.77
CA SER A 7 24.82 14.32 -25.93
C SER A 7 25.21 13.06 -26.71
N ASP A 8 26.50 12.72 -26.78
CA ASP A 8 27.03 11.50 -27.42
C ASP A 8 27.46 10.41 -26.41
N GLU A 9 27.26 10.64 -25.11
CA GLU A 9 27.62 9.67 -24.08
C GLU A 9 26.42 8.79 -23.72
N ARG A 10 26.60 7.47 -23.77
CA ARG A 10 25.57 6.51 -23.33
C ARG A 10 25.58 6.42 -21.81
N LEU A 11 24.52 6.93 -21.18
CA LEU A 11 24.37 6.92 -19.72
C LEU A 11 23.94 5.55 -19.19
N THR A 12 22.95 4.90 -19.81
CA THR A 12 22.47 3.58 -19.39
C THR A 12 21.75 2.86 -20.53
N SER A 13 21.73 1.52 -20.46
CA SER A 13 21.03 0.64 -21.39
C SER A 13 20.12 -0.31 -20.61
N ARG A 14 18.87 -0.45 -21.05
CA ARG A 14 17.82 -1.24 -20.40
C ARG A 14 17.19 -2.22 -21.37
N VAL A 15 17.08 -3.48 -20.96
CA VAL A 15 16.30 -4.45 -21.71
C VAL A 15 14.82 -4.16 -21.46
N LEU A 16 14.02 -4.10 -22.52
CA LEU A 16 12.58 -3.93 -22.39
C LEU A 16 11.98 -5.30 -22.08
N LEU A 17 11.02 -5.34 -21.15
CA LEU A 17 10.20 -6.52 -20.92
C LEU A 17 9.46 -6.90 -22.21
N PRO A 18 9.12 -8.19 -22.40
CA PRO A 18 8.33 -8.63 -23.54
C PRO A 18 7.05 -7.81 -23.69
N PRO A 19 6.59 -7.53 -24.92
CA PRO A 19 5.39 -6.73 -25.15
C PRO A 19 4.11 -7.40 -24.63
N THR A 20 4.15 -8.69 -24.31
CA THR A 20 3.05 -9.44 -23.67
C THR A 20 2.94 -9.18 -22.16
N THR A 21 3.90 -8.47 -21.57
CA THR A 21 3.94 -8.20 -20.13
C THR A 21 3.20 -6.90 -19.79
N MET A 22 2.18 -6.98 -18.95
CA MET A 22 1.42 -5.81 -18.46
C MET A 22 1.70 -5.57 -16.97
N ASN A 23 1.84 -4.29 -16.59
CA ASN A 23 2.03 -3.84 -15.20
C ASN A 23 3.23 -4.44 -14.45
N GLN A 24 4.29 -4.83 -15.16
CA GLN A 24 5.54 -5.27 -14.54
C GLN A 24 6.59 -4.17 -14.61
N TYR A 25 7.45 -4.13 -13.59
CA TYR A 25 8.55 -3.20 -13.47
C TYR A 25 9.85 -3.97 -13.32
N GLN A 26 10.92 -3.49 -13.95
CA GLN A 26 12.25 -4.08 -13.84
C GLN A 26 13.22 -2.98 -13.43
N THR A 27 13.87 -3.16 -12.27
CA THR A 27 14.93 -2.28 -11.76
C THR A 27 16.26 -3.01 -11.91
N ASN A 28 17.28 -2.34 -12.42
CA ASN A 28 18.63 -2.91 -12.49
C ASN A 28 19.27 -2.88 -11.09
N GLU A 29 19.96 -3.94 -10.70
CA GLU A 29 20.66 -4.01 -9.41
C GLU A 29 21.72 -2.90 -9.28
N ALA A 30 22.37 -2.53 -10.37
CA ALA A 30 23.36 -1.44 -10.39
C ALA A 30 22.77 -0.03 -10.18
N ASP A 31 21.45 0.13 -10.35
CA ASP A 31 20.75 1.40 -10.09
C ASP A 31 20.32 1.52 -8.61
N LEU A 32 20.51 0.46 -7.81
CA LEU A 32 20.15 0.43 -6.39
C LEU A 32 21.24 1.15 -5.55
N PRO A 33 20.89 2.09 -4.66
CA PRO A 33 21.90 2.77 -3.84
C PRO A 33 22.62 1.80 -2.88
N GLU A 34 23.93 1.96 -2.73
CA GLU A 34 24.71 1.24 -1.73
C GLU A 34 24.33 1.72 -0.32
N GLY A 35 23.50 0.94 0.38
CA GLY A 35 23.22 1.16 1.80
C GLY A 35 21.76 1.02 2.18
N GLY A 36 21.49 0.01 3.02
CA GLY A 36 20.22 -0.19 3.71
C GLY A 36 19.28 -1.13 2.97
N SER A 37 19.16 -2.36 3.48
CA SER A 37 18.12 -3.31 3.09
C SER A 37 16.75 -2.62 3.15
N TRP A 38 16.20 -2.26 1.99
CA TRP A 38 14.77 -2.04 1.90
C TRP A 38 14.12 -3.38 2.23
N GLN A 39 13.76 -3.55 3.49
CA GLN A 39 13.04 -4.74 3.91
C GLN A 39 11.56 -4.42 3.75
N ALA A 40 10.93 -5.13 2.81
CA ALA A 40 9.49 -5.12 2.68
C ALA A 40 8.86 -5.36 4.05
N TRP A 41 7.79 -4.64 4.35
CA TRP A 41 6.91 -5.09 5.41
C TRP A 41 6.22 -6.37 4.94
N ASP A 42 6.24 -7.39 5.78
CA ASP A 42 5.48 -8.61 5.59
C ASP A 42 4.31 -8.67 6.57
N ARG A 43 3.33 -9.51 6.26
CA ARG A 43 2.16 -9.71 7.10
C ARG A 43 2.52 -10.19 8.51
N THR A 44 3.46 -11.12 8.64
CA THR A 44 3.88 -11.70 9.91
C THR A 44 4.35 -10.62 10.89
N ARG A 45 5.19 -9.69 10.45
CA ARG A 45 5.73 -8.63 11.31
C ARG A 45 4.67 -7.59 11.68
N ILE A 46 3.67 -7.37 10.83
CA ILE A 46 2.52 -6.53 11.13
C ILE A 46 1.64 -7.20 12.21
N ASP A 47 1.37 -8.50 12.06
CA ASP A 47 0.57 -9.28 13.00
C ASP A 47 1.26 -9.40 14.37
N ASP A 48 2.58 -9.63 14.40
CA ASP A 48 3.38 -9.66 15.63
C ASP A 48 3.35 -8.31 16.37
N TRP A 49 3.42 -7.20 15.64
CA TRP A 49 3.30 -5.88 16.24
C TRP A 49 1.89 -5.65 16.80
N ALA A 50 0.85 -6.05 16.06
CA ALA A 50 -0.53 -5.97 16.54
C ALA A 50 -0.74 -6.80 17.82
N ALA A 51 -0.17 -8.00 17.89
CA ALA A 51 -0.25 -8.88 19.05
C ALA A 51 0.34 -8.25 20.33
N ARG A 52 1.42 -7.46 20.19
CA ARG A 52 2.02 -6.72 21.32
C ARG A 52 1.14 -5.60 21.86
N MET A 53 0.18 -5.10 21.07
CA MET A 53 -0.73 -4.03 21.47
C MET A 53 -1.97 -4.60 22.19
N GLY A 54 -2.56 -5.65 21.64
CA GLY A 54 -3.69 -6.35 22.24
C GLY A 54 -4.66 -6.99 21.22
N PRO A 55 -5.64 -7.76 21.69
CA PRO A 55 -6.53 -8.57 20.85
C PRO A 55 -7.46 -7.74 19.95
N SER A 56 -7.90 -6.57 20.41
CA SER A 56 -8.75 -5.68 19.62
C SER A 56 -7.96 -5.08 18.45
N THR A 57 -6.69 -4.74 18.67
CA THR A 57 -5.78 -4.26 17.63
C THR A 57 -5.57 -5.35 16.58
N VAL A 58 -5.30 -6.59 16.98
CA VAL A 58 -5.19 -7.74 16.06
C VAL A 58 -6.46 -7.90 15.21
N THR A 59 -7.63 -7.79 15.83
CA THR A 59 -8.91 -7.91 15.13
C THR A 59 -9.10 -6.80 14.09
N VAL A 60 -8.74 -5.56 14.42
CA VAL A 60 -8.82 -4.42 13.49
C VAL A 60 -7.86 -4.62 12.32
N ILE A 61 -6.62 -5.02 12.57
CA ILE A 61 -5.63 -5.31 11.53
C ILE A 61 -6.13 -6.44 10.61
N GLY A 62 -6.67 -7.52 11.17
CA GLY A 62 -7.30 -8.59 10.39
C GLY A 62 -8.40 -8.05 9.48
N LYS A 63 -9.32 -7.23 9.99
CA LYS A 63 -10.39 -6.62 9.19
C LYS A 63 -9.88 -5.69 8.07
N ILE A 64 -8.73 -5.05 8.26
CA ILE A 64 -8.09 -4.23 7.22
C ILE A 64 -7.65 -5.13 6.06
N PHE A 65 -7.01 -6.25 6.35
CA PHE A 65 -6.56 -7.20 5.33
C PHE A 65 -7.73 -7.93 4.65
N GLU A 66 -8.78 -8.30 5.40
CA GLU A 66 -10.00 -8.86 4.82
C GLU A 66 -10.70 -7.91 3.84
N ALA A 67 -10.56 -6.59 4.05
CA ALA A 67 -11.09 -5.58 3.15
C ALA A 67 -10.17 -5.28 1.95
N ALA A 68 -8.92 -5.74 1.97
CA ALA A 68 -7.93 -5.48 0.94
C ALA A 68 -8.06 -6.52 -0.19
N SER A 69 -8.07 -6.07 -1.44
CA SER A 69 -8.15 -6.97 -2.60
C SER A 69 -6.85 -7.75 -2.86
N ILE A 70 -5.73 -7.22 -2.36
CA ILE A 70 -4.40 -7.85 -2.35
C ILE A 70 -3.74 -7.53 -1.01
N GLU A 71 -2.80 -8.37 -0.57
CA GLU A 71 -2.17 -8.25 0.75
C GLU A 71 -1.45 -6.91 0.93
N GLU A 72 -0.72 -6.47 -0.10
CA GLU A 72 0.09 -5.25 -0.09
C GLU A 72 -0.75 -3.98 0.09
N ALA A 73 -2.01 -4.01 -0.36
CA ALA A 73 -2.94 -2.90 -0.17
C ALA A 73 -3.37 -2.73 1.30
N GLY A 74 -3.24 -3.79 2.11
CA GLY A 74 -3.53 -3.75 3.55
C GLY A 74 -2.38 -3.20 4.41
N TYR A 75 -1.16 -3.13 3.87
CA TYR A 75 0.03 -2.75 4.64
C TYR A 75 0.00 -1.30 5.14
N ASP A 76 -0.24 -0.34 4.27
CA ASP A 76 -0.24 1.08 4.66
C ASP A 76 -1.34 1.41 5.69
N PRO A 77 -2.60 0.97 5.51
CA PRO A 77 -3.63 1.18 6.53
C PRO A 77 -3.30 0.48 7.86
N ALA A 78 -2.79 -0.75 7.83
CA ALA A 78 -2.42 -1.49 9.04
C ALA A 78 -1.27 -0.79 9.79
N LEU A 79 -0.22 -0.39 9.08
CA LEU A 79 0.91 0.34 9.65
C LEU A 79 0.49 1.71 10.18
N ALA A 80 -0.47 2.39 9.56
CA ALA A 80 -1.01 3.66 10.07
C ALA A 80 -1.63 3.50 11.47
N VAL A 81 -2.41 2.43 11.69
CA VAL A 81 -2.97 2.11 13.02
C VAL A 81 -1.85 1.80 14.01
N LEU A 82 -0.90 0.94 13.64
CA LEU A 82 0.20 0.55 14.53
C LEU A 82 1.10 1.73 14.90
N ARG A 83 1.34 2.67 13.98
CA ARG A 83 2.15 3.88 14.21
C ARG A 83 1.53 4.84 15.22
N LEU A 84 0.23 4.74 15.53
CA LEU A 84 -0.38 5.50 16.62
C LEU A 84 0.28 5.22 17.99
N SER A 85 0.88 4.04 18.15
CA SER A 85 1.67 3.67 19.34
C SER A 85 2.87 4.59 19.59
N ARG A 86 3.34 5.33 18.57
CA ARG A 86 4.41 6.32 18.72
C ARG A 86 3.97 7.58 19.47
N ARG A 87 2.66 7.87 19.46
CA ARG A 87 2.08 9.08 20.07
C ARG A 87 1.19 8.75 21.27
N PHE A 88 0.63 7.55 21.32
CA PHE A 88 -0.31 7.12 22.35
C PHE A 88 0.16 5.80 22.97
N SER A 89 -0.14 5.58 24.24
CA SER A 89 0.19 4.31 24.90
C SER A 89 -0.49 3.12 24.19
N PRO A 90 0.14 1.93 24.20
CA PRO A 90 -0.47 0.71 23.65
C PRO A 90 -1.88 0.45 24.18
N THR A 91 -2.08 0.68 25.48
CA THR A 91 -3.39 0.55 26.15
C THR A 91 -4.45 1.49 25.58
N ARG A 92 -4.07 2.73 25.24
CA ARG A 92 -4.98 3.72 24.66
C ARG A 92 -5.34 3.37 23.22
N VAL A 93 -4.37 2.89 22.45
CA VAL A 93 -4.62 2.42 21.07
C VAL A 93 -5.53 1.20 21.08
N GLU A 94 -5.27 0.22 21.95
CA GLU A 94 -6.11 -0.97 22.12
C GLU A 94 -7.55 -0.62 22.52
N ALA A 95 -7.73 0.32 23.45
CA ALA A 95 -9.06 0.81 23.83
C ALA A 95 -9.78 1.51 22.66
N ALA A 96 -9.05 2.27 21.84
CA ALA A 96 -9.61 2.89 20.63
C ALA A 96 -10.00 1.85 19.58
N CYS A 97 -9.18 0.83 19.34
CA CYS A 97 -9.50 -0.30 18.46
C CYS A 97 -10.77 -1.03 18.94
N ARG A 98 -10.89 -1.27 20.25
CA ARG A 98 -12.09 -1.86 20.86
C ARG A 98 -13.34 -1.01 20.63
N LEU A 99 -13.22 0.32 20.70
CA LEU A 99 -14.34 1.22 20.39
C LEU A 99 -14.68 1.20 18.90
N ALA A 100 -13.68 1.19 18.02
CA ALA A 100 -13.86 1.14 16.57
C ALA A 100 -14.62 -0.12 16.12
N LEU A 101 -14.34 -1.27 16.75
CA LEU A 101 -15.02 -2.54 16.47
C LEU A 101 -16.52 -2.54 16.84
N ARG A 102 -16.97 -1.61 17.71
CA ARG A 102 -18.39 -1.46 18.06
C ARG A 102 -19.18 -0.67 17.02
N GLY A 103 -18.50 0.13 16.21
CA GLY A 103 -19.10 0.89 15.12
C GLY A 103 -19.00 0.17 13.78
N PRO A 104 -19.78 0.58 12.76
CA PRO A 104 -19.57 0.12 11.39
C PRO A 104 -18.22 0.66 10.89
N ILE A 105 -17.21 -0.22 10.82
CA ILE A 105 -15.92 0.09 10.20
C ILE A 105 -16.17 0.24 8.70
N ARG A 106 -16.27 1.48 8.22
CA ARG A 106 -16.29 1.79 6.78
C ARG A 106 -14.87 2.05 6.32
N SER A 107 -14.24 1.04 5.74
CA SER A 107 -13.00 1.22 4.99
C SER A 107 -13.33 2.04 3.74
N PRO A 108 -12.70 3.21 3.51
CA PRO A 108 -12.75 3.82 2.18
C PRO A 108 -12.16 2.80 1.20
N PRO A 109 -12.86 2.46 0.11
CA PRO A 109 -12.28 1.55 -0.87
C PRO A 109 -10.98 2.18 -1.37
N LEU A 110 -9.93 1.36 -1.44
CA LEU A 110 -8.74 1.72 -2.19
C LEU A 110 -9.21 2.16 -3.58
N ARG A 111 -8.78 3.34 -4.02
CA ARG A 111 -9.11 3.87 -5.34
C ARG A 111 -8.80 2.79 -6.37
N ALA A 112 -9.86 2.25 -6.99
CA ALA A 112 -9.72 1.23 -8.00
C ALA A 112 -8.75 1.71 -9.09
N PRO A 113 -7.90 0.83 -9.66
CA PRO A 113 -7.10 1.21 -10.81
C PRO A 113 -8.03 1.75 -11.89
N ALA A 114 -7.59 2.75 -12.65
CA ALA A 114 -8.40 3.48 -13.63
C ALA A 114 -9.04 2.59 -14.73
N ASN A 115 -8.78 1.28 -14.71
CA ASN A 115 -9.22 0.28 -15.66
C ASN A 115 -10.23 -0.75 -15.07
N ASP A 116 -10.86 -0.48 -13.91
CA ASP A 116 -11.95 -1.34 -13.41
C ASP A 116 -13.18 -1.23 -14.33
N PRO A 117 -13.70 -2.33 -14.91
CA PRO A 117 -14.89 -2.31 -15.77
C PRO A 117 -16.17 -1.81 -15.06
N ARG A 118 -16.17 -1.71 -13.72
CA ARG A 118 -17.25 -1.09 -12.93
C ARG A 118 -17.11 0.43 -12.81
N HIS A 119 -15.99 1.02 -13.23
CA HIS A 119 -15.78 2.46 -13.25
C HIS A 119 -16.55 3.09 -14.42
N ARG A 120 -17.83 3.44 -14.19
CA ARG A 120 -18.55 4.36 -15.10
C ARG A 120 -18.04 5.79 -14.85
N PRO A 121 -17.34 6.44 -15.80
CA PRO A 121 -17.07 7.86 -15.68
C PRO A 121 -18.42 8.60 -15.56
N GLY A 122 -18.59 9.31 -14.45
CA GLY A 122 -19.78 10.08 -14.17
C GLY A 122 -20.06 11.07 -15.30
N GLN A 123 -21.29 11.05 -15.80
CA GLN A 123 -21.77 11.99 -16.80
C GLN A 123 -21.59 13.41 -16.25
N ASN A 124 -20.68 14.18 -16.86
CA ASN A 124 -20.53 15.59 -16.60
C ASN A 124 -21.85 16.29 -16.96
N ARG A 125 -22.64 16.65 -15.94
CA ARG A 125 -23.71 17.63 -16.08
C ARG A 125 -23.04 19.00 -16.28
N THR A 126 -22.77 19.34 -17.53
CA THR A 126 -22.53 20.73 -17.92
C THR A 126 -23.75 21.57 -17.53
N ARG A 127 -23.56 22.47 -16.57
CA ARG A 127 -24.37 23.70 -16.47
C ARG A 127 -23.47 24.87 -16.83
N PRO A 128 -23.90 25.71 -17.77
CA PRO A 128 -23.59 27.12 -17.69
C PRO A 128 -24.87 27.96 -17.61
N ARG A 129 -24.85 28.84 -16.59
CA ARG A 129 -25.57 30.10 -16.34
C ARG A 129 -27.08 30.18 -16.60
#